data_AF-A0A3M6U7V8-F1
#
_entry.id   AF-A0A3M6U7V8-F1
#
_cell.length_a   1.000
_cell.length_b   1.000
_cell.length_c   1.000
_cell.angle_alpha   90.00
_cell.angle_beta   90.00
_cell.angle_gamma   90.00
#
_symmetry.space_group_name_H-M   'P 1'
#
loop_
_entity.id
_entity.type
_entity.pdbx_description
1 polymer ?
#
loop_
_entity_poly.entity_id
_entity_poly.type
_entity_poly.pdbx_seq_one_letter_code
_entity_poly.pdbx_strand_id
1 'polypeptide(L)' 'MVTGKPPWNAHEHSNHLALIFKIAMAESPPDIPESLNPALRDVLLRCFESKLDERPPATELLRHPLFTQM' A
#
# COMPACT_ATOMS: atom_id res chain seq x y z
N MET A 1 -7.13 -6.86 4.09
CA MET A 1 -7.32 -7.60 2.81
C MET A 1 -5.96 -7.99 2.22
N VAL A 2 -5.95 -8.82 1.17
CA VAL A 2 -4.83 -9.61 0.62
C VAL A 2 -4.18 -10.56 1.64
N THR A 3 -3.48 -10.03 2.64
CA THR A 3 -2.72 -10.85 3.61
C THR A 3 -3.56 -11.32 4.80
N GLY A 4 -4.73 -10.71 5.02
CA GLY A 4 -5.56 -10.95 6.21
C GLY A 4 -4.93 -10.47 7.52
N LYS A 5 -3.76 -9.82 7.46
CA LYS A 5 -3.00 -9.34 8.61
C LYS A 5 -2.85 -7.81 8.56
N PRO A 6 -2.61 -7.15 9.71
CA PRO A 6 -2.20 -5.75 9.73
C PRO A 6 -0.91 -5.52 8.92
N PRO A 7 -0.79 -4.41 8.19
CA PRO A 7 0.40 -4.08 7.42
C PRO A 7 1.60 -3.71 8.33
N TRP A 8 2.80 -3.63 7.75
CA TRP A 8 4.08 -3.35 8.44
C TRP A 8 4.34 -4.23 9.68
N ASN A 9 3.79 -5.46 9.67
CA ASN A 9 3.82 -6.39 10.79
C ASN A 9 3.42 -5.72 12.13
N ALA A 10 2.32 -4.96 12.15
CA ALA A 10 1.89 -4.19 13.33
C ALA A 10 1.94 -4.98 14.67
N HIS A 11 1.69 -6.29 14.62
CA HIS A 11 1.72 -7.20 15.76
C HIS A 11 3.12 -7.48 16.34
N GLU A 12 4.19 -7.22 15.60
CA GLU A 12 5.59 -7.38 16.03
C GLU A 12 6.13 -6.14 16.76
N HIS A 13 5.38 -5.03 16.75
CA HIS A 13 5.79 -3.78 17.40
C HIS A 13 5.24 -3.69 18.83
N SER A 14 6.06 -3.17 19.74
CA SER A 14 5.74 -3.07 21.17
C SER A 14 4.59 -2.12 21.48
N ASN A 15 4.40 -1.08 20.68
CA ASN A 15 3.31 -0.10 20.81
C ASN A 15 3.07 0.66 19.49
N HIS A 16 2.01 1.48 19.46
CA HIS A 16 1.62 2.24 18.27
C HIS A 16 2.66 3.30 17.84
N LEU A 17 3.43 3.88 18.75
CA LEU A 17 4.47 4.85 18.40
C LEU A 17 5.62 4.17 17.65
N ALA A 18 6.04 2.98 18.09
CA ALA A 18 7.06 2.18 17.38
C ALA A 18 6.63 1.89 15.94
N LEU A 19 5.36 1.56 15.72
CA LEU A 19 4.79 1.36 14.40
C LEU A 19 4.78 2.66 13.57
N ILE A 20 4.37 3.79 14.14
CA ILE A 20 4.37 5.09 13.45
C ILE A 20 5.80 5.47 13.03
N PHE A 21 6.79 5.28 13.91
CA PHE A 21 8.20 5.51 13.57
C PHE A 21 8.67 4.58 12.45
N LYS A 22 8.30 3.30 12.48
CA LYS A 22 8.61 2.35 11.40
C LYS A 22 8.03 2.81 10.07
N ILE A 23 6.79 3.28 10.04
CA ILE A 23 6.12 3.78 8.83
C ILE A 23 6.80 5.07 8.34
N ALA A 24 7.09 6.01 9.24
CA ALA A 24 7.72 7.29 8.89
C ALA A 24 9.14 7.11 8.31
N MET A 25 9.85 6.06 8.73
CA MET A 25 11.19 5.72 8.25
C MET A 25 11.17 4.66 7.14
N ALA A 26 10.00 4.19 6.70
CA ALA A 26 9.91 3.19 5.66
C ALA A 26 10.20 3.81 4.30
N GLU A 27 11.20 3.26 3.60
CA GLU A 27 11.52 3.64 2.22
C GLU A 27 10.67 2.86 1.20
N SER A 28 9.95 1.83 1.65
CA SER A 28 9.16 0.93 0.82
C SER A 28 7.76 0.68 1.40
N PRO A 29 6.80 0.29 0.55
CA PRO A 29 5.49 -0.17 0.98
C PRO A 29 5.61 -1.39 1.92
N PRO A 30 4.53 -1.72 2.67
CA PRO A 30 4.47 -2.98 3.41
C PRO A 30 4.55 -4.16 2.43
N ASP A 31 4.83 -5.38 2.92
CA ASP A 31 4.93 -6.57 2.08
C ASP A 31 3.66 -6.79 1.23
N ILE A 32 3.82 -6.66 -0.09
CA ILE A 32 2.77 -6.96 -1.09
C ILE A 32 3.17 -8.27 -1.78
N PRO A 33 2.36 -9.34 -1.68
CA PRO A 33 2.65 -10.62 -2.33
C PRO A 33 2.85 -10.49 -3.85
N GLU A 34 3.88 -11.14 -4.39
CA GLU A 34 4.14 -11.14 -5.85
C GLU A 34 3.11 -11.95 -6.64
N SER A 35 2.42 -12.88 -5.99
CA SER A 35 1.34 -13.68 -6.57
C SER A 35 0.07 -12.89 -6.86
N LEU A 36 0.03 -11.60 -6.52
CA LEU A 36 -1.12 -10.75 -6.79
C LEU A 36 -1.27 -10.49 -8.29
N ASN A 37 -2.51 -10.24 -8.71
CA ASN A 37 -2.79 -9.67 -10.03
C ASN A 37 -1.92 -8.42 -10.24
N PRO A 38 -1.13 -8.32 -11.34
CA PRO A 38 -0.29 -7.17 -11.64
C PRO A 38 -1.04 -5.84 -11.60
N ALA A 39 -2.28 -5.80 -12.10
CA ALA A 39 -3.11 -4.60 -12.07
C ALA A 39 -3.52 -4.19 -10.64
N LEU A 40 -3.73 -5.16 -9.76
CA LEU A 40 -4.03 -4.87 -8.35
C LEU A 40 -2.76 -4.43 -7.61
N ARG A 41 -1.62 -5.06 -7.90
CA ARG A 41 -0.32 -4.68 -7.34
C ARG A 41 0.05 -3.25 -7.72
N ASP A 42 -0.17 -2.85 -8.98
CA ASP A 42 0.08 -1.49 -9.45
C ASP A 42 -0.72 -0.44 -8.67
N VAL A 43 -2.04 -0.66 -8.54
CA VAL A 43 -2.91 0.24 -7.76
C VAL A 43 -2.45 0.34 -6.30
N LEU A 44 -2.06 -0.78 -5.68
CA LEU A 44 -1.53 -0.76 -4.31
C LEU A 44 -0.25 0.07 -4.20
N LEU A 45 0.70 -0.12 -5.11
CA LEU A 45 1.96 0.64 -5.13
C LEU A 45 1.71 2.15 -5.29
N ARG A 46 0.80 2.53 -6.19
CA ARG A 46 0.41 3.94 -6.37
C ARG A 46 -0.23 4.55 -5.13
N CYS A 47 -1.02 3.78 -4.37
CA CYS A 47 -1.57 4.23 -3.09
C CYS A 47 -0.49 4.44 -2.01
N PHE A 48 0.60 3.68 -2.06
CA PHE A 48 1.72 3.76 -1.11
C PHE A 48 2.81 4.76 -1.51
N GLU A 49 2.59 5.58 -2.55
CA GLU A 49 3.55 6.61 -2.94
C GLU A 49 3.80 7.58 -1.77
N SER A 50 5.06 7.73 -1.36
CA SER A 50 5.46 8.50 -0.18
C SER A 50 5.36 10.00 -0.43
N LYS A 51 5.65 10.44 -1.65
CA LYS A 51 5.54 11.86 -2.01
C LYS A 51 4.08 12.21 -2.28
N LEU A 52 3.59 13.22 -1.58
CA LEU A 52 2.20 13.66 -1.70
C LEU A 52 1.85 14.09 -3.13
N ASP A 53 2.75 14.81 -3.81
CA ASP A 53 2.53 15.31 -5.16
C ASP A 53 2.56 14.21 -6.24
N GLU A 54 3.23 13.08 -5.96
CA GLU A 54 3.26 11.91 -6.87
C GLU A 54 2.13 10.91 -6.58
N ARG A 55 1.46 11.03 -5.42
CA ARG A 55 0.35 10.15 -5.05
C ARG A 55 -0.93 10.52 -5.81
N PRO A 56 -1.47 9.63 -6.66
CA PRO A 56 -2.62 9.96 -7.48
C PRO A 56 -3.90 10.09 -6.63
N PRO A 57 -4.81 11.02 -6.99
CA PRO A 57 -6.11 11.12 -6.35
C PRO A 57 -7.01 9.92 -6.70
N ALA A 58 -8.05 9.71 -5.89
CA ALA A 58 -8.99 8.61 -6.08
C ALA A 58 -9.65 8.62 -7.48
N THR A 59 -9.92 9.79 -8.05
CA THR A 59 -10.48 9.95 -9.40
C THR A 59 -9.58 9.39 -10.49
N GLU A 60 -8.26 9.41 -10.30
CA GLU A 60 -7.30 8.84 -11.24
C GLU A 60 -7.12 7.33 -11.02
N LEU A 61 -7.08 6.89 -9.76
CA LEU A 61 -7.02 5.46 -9.42
C LEU A 61 -8.21 4.69 -9.97
N LEU A 62 -9.42 5.26 -9.92
CA LEU A 62 -10.64 4.64 -10.45
C LEU A 62 -10.67 4.51 -11.99
N ARG A 63 -9.80 5.21 -12.72
CA ARG A 63 -9.65 5.04 -14.17
C ARG A 63 -8.74 3.87 -14.55
N HIS A 64 -8.06 3.27 -13.57
CA HIS A 64 -7.13 2.16 -13.79
C HIS A 64 -7.86 0.93 -14.37
N PRO A 65 -7.25 0.14 -15.28
CA PRO A 65 -7.85 -1.06 -15.88
C PRO A 65 -8.45 -2.05 -14.88
N LEU A 66 -7.89 -2.11 -13.67
CA LEU A 66 -8.43 -2.90 -12.55
C LEU A 66 -9.94 -2.63 -12.30
N PHE A 67 -10.38 -1.39 -12.45
CA PHE A 67 -11.76 -0.97 -12.16
C PHE A 67 -12.59 -0.72 -13.42
N THR A 68 -11.96 -0.58 -14.59
CA THR A 68 -12.65 -0.22 -15.84
C THR A 68 -12.83 -1.40 -16.79
N GLN A 69 -12.09 -2.50 -16.64
CA GLN A 69 -12.15 -3.65 -17.55
C GLN A 69 -12.48 -4.98 -16.85
N MET A 70 -13.38 -4.96 -15.86
CA MET A 70 -13.86 -6.19 -15.21
C MET A 70 -14.81 -6.99 -16.10
#